data_AF-A0AAV5A148-F1
#
_entry.id   AF-A0AAV5A148-F1
#
_cell.length_a   1.000
_cell.length_b   1.000
_cell.length_c   1.000
_cell.angle_alpha   90.00
_cell.angle_beta   90.00
_cell.angle_gamma   90.00
#
_symmetry.space_group_name_H-M   'P 1'
#
loop_
_entity.id
_entity.type
_entity.pdbx_description
1 polymer ?
#
loop_
_entity_poly.entity_id
_entity_poly.type
_entity_poly.pdbx_seq_one_letter_code
_entity_poly.pdbx_strand_id
1 'polypeptide(L)'
;MSSTESNTTVISKPSSDVRKNLERKLSLRPEKQELVERNILKDSTIAPALQAAQVELERSQLEDRLDRAIRDRPKPEELVKEGILKGKP
;
A
#
# COMPACT_ATOMS: atom_id res chain seq x y z
N MET A 1 -12.80 -44.50 -5.22
CA MET A 1 -13.84 -44.30 -4.19
C MET A 1 -13.10 -44.00 -2.90
N SER A 2 -12.75 -42.73 -2.69
CA SER A 2 -13.50 -41.73 -1.90
C SER A 2 -13.61 -42.11 -0.42
N SER A 3 -12.75 -41.51 0.39
CA SER A 3 -13.08 -41.10 1.76
C SER A 3 -12.37 -39.79 2.05
N THR A 4 -13.09 -38.70 1.79
CA THR A 4 -12.88 -37.38 2.37
C THR A 4 -13.45 -37.40 3.79
N GLU A 5 -12.63 -37.22 4.83
CA GLU A 5 -13.13 -37.04 6.20
C GLU A 5 -12.48 -35.81 6.86
N SER A 6 -13.23 -34.71 6.80
CA SER A 6 -13.58 -33.86 7.95
C SER A 6 -12.46 -33.19 8.75
N ASN A 7 -11.97 -32.04 8.28
CA ASN A 7 -11.34 -31.05 9.17
C ASN A 7 -12.44 -30.24 9.91
N THR A 8 -12.99 -30.82 10.97
CA THR A 8 -13.83 -30.09 11.92
C THR A 8 -12.93 -29.39 12.94
N THR A 9 -12.64 -28.11 12.72
CA THR A 9 -12.04 -27.25 13.74
C THR A 9 -13.06 -27.03 14.85
N VAL A 10 -12.95 -27.83 15.91
CA VAL A 10 -13.68 -27.64 17.17
C VAL A 10 -13.29 -26.30 17.78
N ILE A 11 -14.24 -25.36 17.83
CA ILE A 11 -14.06 -24.06 18.50
C ILE A 11 -14.13 -24.31 20.01
N SER A 12 -13.04 -24.82 20.59
CA SER A 12 -12.86 -24.88 22.03
C SER A 12 -12.61 -23.47 22.58
N LYS A 13 -13.19 -23.15 23.73
CA LYS A 13 -13.03 -21.83 24.36
C LYS A 13 -11.53 -21.56 24.54
N PRO A 14 -11.01 -20.38 24.14
CA PRO A 14 -9.60 -20.07 24.29
C PRO A 14 -9.22 -20.08 25.77
N SER A 15 -8.06 -20.70 26.06
CA SER A 15 -7.46 -20.73 27.40
C SER A 15 -7.35 -19.31 27.99
N SER A 16 -7.43 -19.21 29.32
CA SER A 16 -7.38 -17.94 30.06
C SER A 16 -6.20 -17.05 29.66
N ASP A 17 -5.02 -17.65 29.45
CA ASP A 17 -3.81 -16.92 29.08
C ASP A 17 -3.88 -16.34 27.66
N VAL A 18 -4.55 -17.03 26.74
CA VAL A 18 -4.78 -16.53 25.37
C VAL A 18 -5.68 -15.29 25.41
N ARG A 19 -6.71 -15.30 26.27
CA ARG A 19 -7.61 -14.14 26.44
C ARG A 19 -6.87 -12.93 26.99
N LYS A 20 -6.09 -13.11 28.05
CA LYS A 20 -5.26 -12.04 28.64
C LYS A 20 -4.25 -11.48 27.65
N ASN A 21 -3.63 -12.34 26.84
CA ASN A 21 -2.69 -11.91 25.81
C ASN A 21 -3.37 -11.07 24.71
N LEU A 22 -4.55 -11.51 24.26
CA LEU A 22 -5.32 -10.82 23.24
C LEU A 22 -5.79 -9.45 23.72
N GLU A 23 -6.33 -9.36 24.94
CA GLU A 23 -6.80 -8.10 25.52
C GLU A 23 -5.69 -7.03 25.55
N ARG A 24 -4.49 -7.40 26.00
CA ARG A 24 -3.32 -6.52 25.98
C ARG A 24 -2.89 -6.13 24.55
N LYS A 25 -3.02 -7.02 23.56
CA LYS A 25 -2.69 -6.68 22.17
C LYS A 25 -3.72 -5.73 21.55
N LEU A 26 -4.99 -5.87 21.92
CA LEU A 26 -6.06 -5.00 21.47
C LEU A 26 -5.95 -3.60 22.09
N SER A 27 -5.53 -3.48 23.35
CA SER A 27 -5.31 -2.17 23.98
C SER A 27 -4.12 -1.39 23.41
N LEU A 28 -3.10 -2.10 22.90
CA LEU A 28 -1.93 -1.51 22.25
C LEU A 28 -2.11 -1.35 20.73
N ARG A 29 -3.30 -1.62 20.19
CA ARG A 29 -3.55 -1.56 18.75
C ARG A 29 -3.47 -0.09 18.27
N PRO A 30 -2.63 0.22 17.27
CA PRO A 30 -2.59 1.54 16.65
C PRO A 30 -3.91 1.92 15.98
N GLU A 31 -4.18 3.22 15.90
CA GLU A 31 -5.34 3.76 15.20
C GLU A 31 -5.27 3.52 13.69
N LYS A 32 -6.43 3.44 13.02
CA LYS A 32 -6.49 3.22 11.57
C LYS A 32 -5.65 4.26 10.81
N GLN A 33 -5.75 5.52 11.21
CA GLN A 33 -5.08 6.64 10.55
C GLN A 33 -3.55 6.51 10.61
N GLU A 34 -3.01 6.09 11.75
CA GLU A 34 -1.57 5.89 11.94
C GLU A 34 -1.04 4.80 11.00
N LEU A 35 -1.83 3.74 10.76
CA LEU A 35 -1.47 2.68 9.82
C LEU A 35 -1.46 3.18 8.37
N VAL A 36 -2.36 4.11 8.02
CA VAL A 36 -2.39 4.75 6.69
C VAL A 36 -1.17 5.64 6.49
N GLU A 37 -0.86 6.50 7.46
CA GLU A 37 0.29 7.41 7.40
C GLU A 37 1.61 6.65 7.30
N ARG A 38 1.71 5.52 7.98
CA ARG A 38 2.86 4.61 7.89
C ARG A 38 2.86 3.74 6.62
N ASN A 39 1.94 3.96 5.69
CA ASN A 39 1.78 3.18 4.45
C ASN A 39 1.56 1.67 4.65
N ILE A 40 1.12 1.25 5.83
CA ILE A 40 0.79 -0.15 6.16
C ILE A 40 -0.61 -0.49 5.65
N LEU A 41 -1.59 0.38 5.91
CA LEU A 41 -2.95 0.25 5.41
C LEU A 41 -3.15 1.20 4.24
N LYS A 42 -3.80 0.75 3.17
CA LYS A 42 -4.19 1.64 2.07
C LYS A 42 -5.48 2.36 2.45
N ASP A 43 -5.48 3.69 2.35
CA ASP A 43 -6.72 4.46 2.48
C ASP A 43 -7.47 4.43 1.15
N SER A 44 -8.28 3.39 0.97
CA SER A 44 -9.06 3.21 -0.25
C SER A 44 -10.49 2.84 0.11
N THR A 45 -11.43 3.42 -0.62
CA THR A 45 -12.85 3.07 -0.59
C THR A 45 -13.16 1.82 -1.41
N ILE A 46 -12.15 1.28 -2.12
CA ILE A 46 -12.27 0.14 -3.01
C ILE A 46 -12.23 -1.17 -2.22
N ALA A 47 -13.01 -2.14 -2.70
CA ALA A 47 -13.10 -3.46 -2.11
C ALA A 47 -11.71 -4.09 -1.92
N PRO A 48 -11.42 -4.75 -0.78
CA PRO A 48 -10.09 -5.30 -0.48
C PRO A 48 -9.51 -6.21 -1.58
N ALA A 49 -10.37 -6.97 -2.27
CA ALA A 49 -9.97 -7.87 -3.35
C ALA A 49 -9.43 -7.15 -4.60
N LEU A 50 -9.81 -5.87 -4.81
CA LEU A 50 -9.43 -5.09 -6.01
C LEU A 50 -8.28 -4.11 -5.77
N GLN A 51 -7.88 -3.90 -4.50
CA GLN A 51 -6.83 -2.94 -4.17
C GLN A 51 -5.49 -3.25 -4.84
N ALA A 52 -5.15 -4.55 -4.96
CA ALA A 52 -3.93 -4.97 -5.64
C ALA A 52 -3.93 -4.56 -7.12
N ALA A 53 -5.02 -4.84 -7.83
CA ALA A 53 -5.17 -4.48 -9.25
C ALA A 53 -5.17 -2.97 -9.47
N GLN A 54 -5.79 -2.20 -8.56
CA GLN A 54 -5.74 -0.74 -8.60
C GLN A 54 -4.29 -0.23 -8.50
N VAL A 55 -3.53 -0.70 -7.50
CA VAL A 55 -2.14 -0.28 -7.29
C VAL A 55 -1.25 -0.63 -8.48
N GLU A 56 -1.45 -1.81 -9.08
CA GLU A 56 -0.74 -2.22 -10.28
C GLU A 56 -1.03 -1.30 -11.47
N LEU A 57 -2.31 -0.95 -11.68
CA LEU A 57 -2.72 -0.02 -12.73
C LEU A 57 -2.14 1.38 -12.51
N GLU A 58 -2.24 1.92 -11.29
CA GLU A 58 -1.69 3.22 -10.92
C GLU A 58 -0.17 3.27 -11.16
N ARG A 59 0.53 2.19 -10.81
CA ARG A 59 1.97 2.06 -11.07
C ARG A 59 2.29 2.07 -12.56
N SER A 60 1.59 1.26 -13.36
CA SER A 60 1.81 1.22 -14.81
C SER A 60 1.55 2.59 -15.46
N GLN A 61 0.47 3.27 -15.07
CA GLN A 61 0.19 4.62 -15.55
C GLN A 61 1.28 5.63 -15.15
N LEU A 62 1.84 5.50 -13.94
CA LEU A 62 2.93 6.36 -13.49
C LEU A 62 4.22 6.10 -14.28
N GLU A 63 4.55 4.82 -14.54
CA GLU A 63 5.68 4.42 -15.37
C GLU A 63 5.58 5.04 -16.77
N ASP A 64 4.43 4.88 -17.44
CA ASP A 64 4.19 5.46 -18.78
C ASP A 64 4.31 6.99 -18.80
N ARG A 65 3.76 7.66 -17.78
CA ARG A 65 3.83 9.12 -17.64
C ARG A 65 5.26 9.59 -17.42
N LEU A 66 6.00 8.90 -16.55
CA LEU A 66 7.39 9.20 -16.25
C LEU A 66 8.26 9.01 -17.49
N ASP A 67 8.07 7.92 -18.22
CA ASP A 67 8.79 7.63 -19.45
C ASP A 67 8.60 8.73 -20.49
N ARG A 68 7.37 9.20 -20.68
CA ARG A 68 7.10 10.34 -21.58
C ARG A 68 7.81 11.60 -21.10
N ALA A 69 7.70 11.94 -19.81
CA ALA A 69 8.33 13.13 -19.25
C ALA A 69 9.87 13.09 -19.33
N ILE A 70 10.47 11.91 -19.26
CA ILE A 70 11.91 11.72 -19.43
C ILE A 70 12.33 11.89 -20.89
N ARG A 71 11.55 11.34 -21.84
CA ARG A 71 11.81 11.52 -23.29
C ARG A 71 11.77 12.98 -23.70
N ASP A 72 10.77 13.71 -23.19
CA ASP A 72 10.54 15.12 -23.51
C ASP A 72 11.27 16.07 -22.55
N ARG A 73 12.27 15.58 -21.80
CA ARG A 73 12.97 16.37 -20.79
C ARG A 73 13.74 17.53 -21.46
N PRO A 74 13.39 18.80 -21.16
CA PRO A 74 14.05 19.95 -21.76
C PRO A 74 15.50 20.04 -21.31
N LYS A 75 16.35 20.57 -22.18
CA LYS A 75 17.77 20.73 -21.86
C LYS A 75 17.98 21.91 -20.91
N PRO A 76 19.06 21.90 -20.10
CA PRO A 76 19.36 22.99 -19.20
C PRO A 76 19.45 24.36 -19.90
N GLU A 77 19.96 24.40 -21.14
CA GLU A 77 20.09 25.64 -21.90
C GLU A 77 18.72 26.24 -22.28
N GLU A 78 17.75 25.39 -22.60
CA GLU A 78 16.37 25.80 -22.89
C GLU A 78 15.72 26.38 -21.63
N LEU A 79 15.94 25.75 -20.48
CA LEU A 79 15.44 26.24 -19.19
C LEU A 79 16.09 27.56 -18.76
N VAL A 80 17.35 27.82 -19.13
CA VAL A 80 18.00 29.13 -18.90
C VAL A 80 17.39 30.20 -19.81
N LYS A 81 17.13 29.86 -21.09
CA LYS A 81 16.48 30.78 -22.04
C LYS A 81 15.07 31.17 -21.59
N GLU A 82 14.33 30.24 -21.01
CA GLU A 82 12.99 30.48 -20.45
C GLU A 82 13.02 31.17 -19.07
N GLY A 83 14.21 31.43 -18.50
CA GLY A 83 14.37 32.10 -17.21
C GLY A 83 14.05 31.22 -16.00
N ILE A 84 13.86 29.91 -16.18
CA ILE A 84 13.57 28.93 -15.13
C ILE A 84 14.87 28.60 -14.36
N LEU A 85 15.99 28.46 -15.07
CA LEU A 85 17.33 28.25 -14.49
C LEU A 85 18.17 29.52 -14.58
N LYS A 86 18.98 29.78 -13.55
CA LYS A 86 20.04 30.79 -13.63
C LYS A 86 21.24 30.20 -14.38
N GLY A 87 21.80 30.95 -15.32
CA GLY A 87 23.03 30.56 -16.01
C GLY A 87 24.20 30.35 -15.03
N LYS A 88 25.17 29.50 -15.39
CA LYS A 88 26.45 29.47 -14.67
C LYS A 88 27.08 30.87 -14.68
N PRO A 89 27.72 31.31 -13.59
CA PRO A 89 28.45 32.57 -13.57
C PRO A 89 29.55 32.61 -14.63
#